data_AF-A0A352WWX6-F1
#
_entry.id   AF-A0A352WWX6-F1
#
_cell.length_a   1.000
_cell.length_b   1.000
_cell.length_c   1.000
_cell.angle_alpha   90.00
_cell.angle_beta   90.00
_cell.angle_gamma   90.00
#
_symmetry.space_group_name_H-M   'P 1'
#
loop_
_entity.id
_entity.type
_entity.pdbx_description
1 polymer ?
#
loop_
_entity_poly.entity_id
_entity_poly.type
_entity_poly.pdbx_seq_one_letter_code
_entity_poly.pdbx_strand_id
1 'polypeptide(L)'
;MDEKRQYYETLFASYPDVVDTEVARQMLGGIGICTVLKLIHEGHLKHIHYLEQRYLIPKEWLIDYVMSDHYAIFKHSLKIQI
;
A
#
# COMPACT_ATOMS: atom_id res chain seq x y z
N MET A 1 9.32 -0.90 19.99
CA MET A 1 8.38 -1.49 19.02
C MET A 1 7.58 -0.33 18.48
N ASP A 2 7.67 -0.08 17.18
CA ASP A 2 7.16 1.13 16.53
C ASP A 2 5.64 1.26 16.69
N GLU A 3 5.19 2.14 17.58
CA GLU A 3 3.77 2.39 17.90
C GLU A 3 2.92 2.66 16.64
N LYS A 4 3.53 3.23 15.60
CA LYS A 4 2.90 3.47 14.30
C LYS A 4 2.60 2.19 13.52
N ARG A 5 3.43 1.15 13.62
CA ARG A 5 3.24 -0.11 12.89
C ARG A 5 2.02 -0.85 13.43
N GLN A 6 1.93 -0.97 14.76
CA GLN A 6 0.78 -1.59 15.43
C GLN A 6 -0.54 -0.88 15.13
N TYR A 7 -0.51 0.46 15.00
CA TYR A 7 -1.68 1.23 14.58
C TYR A 7 -2.18 0.80 13.18
N TYR A 8 -1.29 0.71 12.20
CA TYR A 8 -1.65 0.28 10.86
C TYR A 8 -2.01 -1.21 10.78
N GLU A 9 -1.35 -2.07 11.56
CA GLU A 9 -1.73 -3.48 11.66
C GLU A 9 -3.16 -3.65 12.19
N THR A 10 -3.55 -2.84 13.17
CA THR A 10 -4.92 -2.85 13.72
C THR A 10 -5.91 -2.26 12.71
N LEU A 11 -5.56 -1.16 12.04
CA LEU A 11 -6.40 -0.53 11.01
C LEU A 11 -6.66 -1.47 9.82
N PHE A 12 -5.63 -2.22 9.41
CA PHE A 12 -5.70 -3.13 8.29
C PHE A 12 -6.03 -4.58 8.69
N ALA A 13 -6.37 -4.84 9.95
CA ALA A 13 -6.69 -6.17 10.46
C ALA A 13 -7.89 -6.83 9.73
N SER A 14 -8.80 -6.02 9.19
CA SER A 14 -9.95 -6.49 8.41
C SER A 14 -9.62 -6.95 6.99
N TYR A 15 -8.40 -6.66 6.49
CA TYR A 15 -7.95 -7.05 5.17
C TYR A 15 -7.17 -8.38 5.21
N PRO A 16 -7.19 -9.17 4.12
CA PRO A 16 -6.41 -10.40 4.03
C PRO A 16 -4.90 -10.13 4.10
N ASP A 17 -4.12 -11.15 4.46
CA ASP A 17 -2.64 -11.07 4.54
C ASP A 17 -1.98 -10.69 3.23
N VAL A 18 -2.58 -11.12 2.12
CA VAL A 18 -2.19 -10.77 0.77
C VAL A 18 -3.36 -10.04 0.11
N VAL A 19 -3.08 -8.85 -0.42
CA VAL A 19 -4.06 -7.99 -1.07
C VAL A 19 -3.75 -7.83 -2.54
N ASP A 20 -4.80 -7.74 -3.37
CA ASP A 20 -4.68 -7.38 -4.78
C ASP A 20 -4.34 -5.89 -4.96
N THR A 21 -3.87 -5.52 -6.15
CA THR A 21 -3.69 -4.13 -6.59
C THR A 21 -4.94 -3.25 -6.38
N GLU A 22 -6.12 -3.82 -6.59
CA GLU A 22 -7.43 -3.16 -6.37
C GLU A 22 -7.69 -2.83 -4.90
N VAL A 23 -7.33 -3.74 -4.00
CA VAL A 23 -7.51 -3.54 -2.56
C VAL A 23 -6.42 -2.61 -2.03
N ALA A 24 -5.18 -2.78 -2.50
CA ALA A 24 -4.05 -1.92 -2.16
C ALA A 24 -4.33 -0.44 -2.48
N ARG A 25 -4.94 -0.13 -3.64
CA ARG A 25 -5.32 1.26 -3.93
C ARG A 25 -6.32 1.85 -2.94
N GLN A 26 -7.27 1.03 -2.45
CA GLN A 26 -8.25 1.47 -1.45
C GLN A 26 -7.57 1.72 -0.10
N MET A 27 -6.69 0.81 0.31
CA MET A 27 -5.91 0.95 1.55
C MET A 27 -4.99 2.18 1.55
N LEU A 28 -4.50 2.59 0.37
CA LEU A 28 -3.69 3.80 0.21
C LEU A 28 -4.52 5.10 0.08
N GLY A 29 -5.82 5.04 0.37
CA GLY A 29 -6.73 6.19 0.33
C GLY A 29 -7.48 6.37 -0.98
N GLY A 30 -7.68 5.29 -1.74
CA GLY A 30 -8.43 5.31 -2.99
C GLY A 30 -7.67 5.90 -4.17
N ILE A 31 -6.35 5.73 -4.22
CA ILE A 31 -5.53 6.23 -5.34
C ILE A 31 -5.86 5.53 -6.66
N GLY A 32 -5.47 6.14 -7.78
CA GLY A 32 -5.66 5.55 -9.10
C GLY A 32 -4.89 4.24 -9.25
N ILE A 33 -5.45 3.26 -9.97
CA ILE A 33 -4.78 1.98 -10.21
C ILE A 33 -3.46 2.15 -10.97
N CYS A 34 -3.41 3.10 -11.93
CA CYS A 34 -2.18 3.46 -12.65
C CYS A 34 -1.09 3.95 -11.69
N THR A 35 -1.46 4.64 -10.61
CA THR A 35 -0.52 5.11 -9.59
C THR A 35 0.07 3.95 -8.81
N VAL A 36 -0.75 2.98 -8.37
CA VAL A 36 -0.25 1.78 -7.70
C VAL A 36 0.68 0.99 -8.63
N LEU A 37 0.29 0.80 -9.89
CA LEU A 37 1.12 0.13 -10.88
C LEU A 37 2.44 0.86 -11.11
N LYS A 38 2.43 2.19 -11.10
CA LYS A 38 3.64 3.01 -11.21
C LYS A 38 4.56 2.78 -10.02
N LEU A 39 4.03 2.76 -8.79
CA LEU A 39 4.82 2.48 -7.57
C LEU A 39 5.44 1.08 -7.58
N ILE A 40 4.72 0.10 -8.13
CA ILE A 40 5.23 -1.26 -8.33
C ILE A 40 6.36 -1.26 -9.36
N HIS A 41 6.16 -0.58 -10.50
CA HIS A 41 7.19 -0.48 -11.56
C HIS A 41 8.43 0.30 -11.14
N GLU A 42 8.27 1.37 -10.37
CA GLU A 42 9.36 2.17 -9.80
C GLU A 42 10.08 1.42 -8.65
N GLY A 43 9.57 0.26 -8.21
CA GLY A 43 10.18 -0.57 -7.17
C GLY A 43 9.96 -0.05 -5.75
N HIS A 44 9.11 0.96 -5.56
CA HIS A 44 8.73 1.48 -4.25
C HIS A 44 7.80 0.52 -3.51
N LEU A 45 6.92 -0.16 -4.24
CA LEU A 45 6.01 -1.17 -3.69
C LEU A 45 6.46 -2.56 -4.13
N LYS A 46 6.87 -3.38 -3.16
CA LYS A 46 7.21 -4.78 -3.43
C LYS A 46 5.93 -5.59 -3.73
N HIS A 47 6.04 -6.59 -4.58
CA HIS A 47 4.97 -7.53 -4.92
C HIS A 47 5.52 -8.96 -4.97
N ILE A 48 4.71 -9.96 -4.61
CA ILE A 48 5.18 -11.36 -4.56
C ILE A 48 5.02 -12.07 -5.90
N HIS A 49 3.85 -11.96 -6.50
CA HIS A 49 3.49 -12.66 -7.72
C HIS A 49 2.48 -11.84 -8.52
N TYR A 50 2.52 -12.02 -9.83
CA TYR A 50 1.54 -11.51 -10.76
C TYR A 50 0.62 -12.66 -11.18
N LEU A 51 -0.65 -12.58 -10.83
CA LEU A 51 -1.67 -13.59 -11.13
C LEU A 51 -2.86 -12.91 -11.79
N GLU A 52 -3.32 -13.43 -12.93
CA GLU A 52 -4.55 -12.96 -13.62
C GLU A 52 -4.65 -11.43 -13.76
N GLN A 53 -3.56 -10.79 -14.17
CA GLN A 53 -3.47 -9.34 -14.35
C GLN A 53 -3.51 -8.50 -13.07
N ARG A 54 -3.33 -9.14 -11.90
CA ARG A 54 -3.27 -8.50 -10.59
C ARG A 54 -1.95 -8.81 -9.92
N TYR A 55 -1.44 -7.82 -9.19
CA TYR A 55 -0.28 -8.02 -8.33
C TYR A 55 -0.74 -8.37 -6.95
N LEU A 56 -0.21 -9.49 -6.44
CA LEU A 56 -0.38 -9.89 -5.07
C LEU A 56 0.66 -9.17 -4.22
N ILE A 57 0.18 -8.39 -3.26
CA ILE A 57 0.97 -7.52 -2.40
C ILE A 57 0.70 -7.94 -0.95
N PRO A 58 1.72 -8.39 -0.20
CA PRO A 58 1.56 -8.65 1.22
C PRO A 58 1.23 -7.36 1.97
N LYS A 59 0.27 -7.42 2.90
CA LYS A 59 -0.13 -6.24 3.71
C LYS A 59 1.05 -5.64 4.48
N GLU A 60 1.99 -6.46 4.93
CA GLU A 60 3.20 -6.00 5.63
C GLU A 60 4.02 -5.05 4.77
N TRP A 61 4.18 -5.34 3.47
CA TRP A 61 4.93 -4.50 2.55
C TRP A 61 4.21 -3.19 2.24
N LEU A 62 2.87 -3.21 2.25
CA LEU A 62 2.07 -2.01 2.15
C LEU A 62 2.24 -1.11 3.38
N ILE A 63 2.25 -1.70 4.58
CA ILE A 63 2.47 -0.97 5.84
C ILE A 63 3.87 -0.36 5.86
N ASP A 64 4.91 -1.14 5.52
CA ASP A 64 6.28 -0.65 5.38
C ASP A 64 6.36 0.52 4.37
N TYR A 65 5.63 0.44 3.26
CA TYR A 65 5.55 1.53 2.28
C TYR A 65 4.86 2.79 2.83
N VAL A 66 3.72 2.64 3.53
CA VAL A 66 2.99 3.75 4.17
C VAL A 66 3.81 4.43 5.26
N MET A 67 4.68 3.67 5.93
CA MET A 67 5.60 4.20 6.93
C MET A 67 6.85 4.86 6.33
N SER A 68 7.12 4.67 5.04
CA SER A 68 8.27 5.27 4.35
C SER A 68 8.08 6.77 4.10
N ASP A 69 9.17 7.53 4.18
CA ASP A 69 9.20 8.97 3.88
C ASP A 69 8.64 9.29 2.48
N HIS A 70 8.81 8.37 1.53
CA HIS A 70 8.27 8.52 0.19
C HIS A 70 6.74 8.66 0.20
N TYR A 71 6.03 7.84 0.97
CA TYR A 71 4.58 7.93 1.07
C TYR A 71 4.13 9.19 1.82
N ALA A 72 4.88 9.66 2.82
CA ALA A 72 4.56 10.89 3.52
C ALA A 72 4.55 12.11 2.57
N ILE A 73 5.55 12.21 1.69
CA ILE A 73 5.63 13.24 0.65
C ILE A 73 4.52 13.04 -0.38
N PHE A 74 4.30 11.80 -0.80
CA PHE A 74 3.32 11.43 -1.80
C PHE A 74 1.87 11.72 -1.36
N LYS A 75 1.51 11.41 -0.10
CA LYS A 75 0.22 11.71 0.52
C LYS A 75 -0.08 13.21 0.48
N HIS A 76 0.93 14.03 0.78
CA HIS A 76 0.81 15.49 0.74
C HIS A 76 0.56 16.01 -0.69
N SER A 77 1.19 15.40 -1.70
CA SER A 77 0.97 15.74 -3.12
C SER A 77 -0.43 15.36 -3.61
N LEU A 78 -1.07 14.33 -3.02
CA LEU A 78 -2.38 13.85 -3.45
C LEU A 78 -3.56 14.47 -2.68
N LYS A 79 -3.32 15.31 -1.66
CA LYS A 79 -4.35 15.86 -0.75
C LYS A 79 -5.26 14.78 -0.14
N ILE A 80 -4.72 13.59 0.12
CA ILE A 80 -5.50 12.47 0.67
C ILE A 80 -5.54 12.59 2.20
N GLN A 81 -6.73 12.79 2.75
CA GLN A 81 -7.00 12.60 4.18
C GLN A 81 -7.41 11.14 4.42
N ILE A 82 -6.49 10.37 4.99
CA ILE A 82 -6.75 9.11 5.72
C ILE A 82 -6.46 9.41 7.17
#